data_AF-A0A143AUY5-F1
#
_entry.id   AF-A0A143AUY5-F1
#
_cell.length_a   1.000
_cell.length_b   1.000
_cell.length_c   1.000
_cell.angle_alpha   90.00
_cell.angle_beta   90.00
_cell.angle_gamma   90.00
#
_symmetry.space_group_name_H-M   'P 1'
#
loop_
_entity.id
_entity.type
_entity.pdbx_description
1 polymer ?
#
loop_
_entity_poly.entity_id
_entity_poly.type
_entity_poly.pdbx_seq_one_letter_code
_entity_poly.pdbx_strand_id
1 'polypeptide(L)'
;MLNLWTQRKRAHFLEMLKYLRYVLNDHFVIALMFLVGGLGFGYSNFLKSFHAGTWWAGPVTIICLTVILQFCSLATLLKRADPVFLLPREHDMHAYLKKARIHSWIFSTIVEVIGTIILFPFMAIAFKLPTAQIAGFAIVLIILKYGSLSLELNQLYQNQVFGWQKRLLANWILPLIWFTGGIYLGIWFALIGAVIQSFIEIRREQQQWQTRSLSWTLAVNLEDQRMLKIYRFFNLFTDVPNVHGTVHRRKYLDRILAIIDQHSNNPYVYLFSRALMRSTVYSGLYFRLTALGVVLLIFISNVYLSIFLQLLFVYLIGFQLLPLFANYDENVFTHLYPISVETKAAGFNWLVAILLEFTVSLLAIVVGISNLSILQTVITWIVGSIEVWALLKFYFPIRIKKMNS
;
A
#
# COMPACT_ATOMS: atom_id res chain seq x y z
N MET A 1 18.35 31.27 -1.76
CA MET A 1 17.39 30.16 -1.47
C MET A 1 17.07 29.29 -2.67
N LEU A 2 16.91 29.83 -3.88
CA LEU A 2 16.53 29.04 -5.06
C LEU A 2 17.60 28.00 -5.48
N ASN A 3 18.89 28.33 -5.37
CA ASN A 3 19.98 27.39 -5.67
C ASN A 3 20.03 26.24 -4.64
N LEU A 4 19.69 26.51 -3.38
CA LEU A 4 19.60 25.49 -2.34
C LEU A 4 18.47 24.49 -2.66
N TRP A 5 17.32 24.99 -3.12
CA TRP A 5 16.21 24.15 -3.58
C TRP A 5 16.61 23.25 -4.75
N THR A 6 17.25 23.80 -5.78
CA THR A 6 17.64 23.00 -6.96
C THR A 6 18.66 21.93 -6.60
N GLN A 7 19.63 22.23 -5.74
CA GLN A 7 20.60 21.27 -5.23
C GLN A 7 19.92 20.14 -4.45
N ARG A 8 19.01 20.47 -3.52
CA ARG A 8 18.28 19.47 -2.71
C ARG A 8 17.34 18.62 -3.54
N LYS A 9 16.61 19.22 -4.49
CA LYS A 9 15.77 18.48 -5.44
C LYS A 9 16.58 17.46 -6.23
N ARG A 10 17.75 17.86 -6.74
CA ARG A 10 18.65 16.96 -7.48
C ARG A 10 19.18 15.83 -6.59
N ALA A 11 19.61 16.15 -5.37
CA ALA A 11 20.08 15.15 -4.42
C ALA A 11 18.99 14.12 -4.08
N HIS A 12 17.77 14.59 -3.76
CA HIS A 12 16.62 13.73 -3.50
C HIS A 12 16.30 12.86 -4.72
N PHE A 13 16.28 13.42 -5.93
CA PHE A 13 16.02 12.65 -7.15
C PHE A 13 17.06 11.55 -7.38
N LEU A 14 18.36 11.85 -7.20
CA LEU A 14 19.43 10.84 -7.32
C LEU A 14 19.31 9.74 -6.26
N GLU A 15 18.93 10.11 -5.04
CA GLU A 15 18.66 9.14 -3.97
C GLU A 15 17.46 8.24 -4.30
N MET A 16 16.36 8.81 -4.81
CA MET A 16 15.20 8.02 -5.25
C MET A 16 15.55 7.09 -6.41
N LEU A 17 16.37 7.52 -7.38
CA LEU A 17 16.84 6.67 -8.48
C LEU A 17 17.71 5.52 -7.98
N LYS A 18 18.57 5.76 -6.99
CA LYS A 18 19.37 4.71 -6.35
C LYS A 18 18.47 3.62 -5.77
N TYR A 19 17.44 3.99 -5.01
CA TYR A 19 16.52 3.01 -4.43
C TYR A 19 15.63 2.32 -5.47
N LEU A 20 15.17 3.08 -6.49
CA LEU A 20 14.34 2.54 -7.56
C LEU A 20 15.03 1.42 -8.35
N ARG A 21 16.36 1.51 -8.53
CA ARG A 21 17.15 0.44 -9.17
C ARG A 21 17.07 -0.89 -8.41
N TYR A 22 16.99 -0.86 -7.08
CA TYR A 22 16.83 -2.09 -6.29
C TYR A 22 15.42 -2.66 -6.38
N VAL A 23 14.40 -1.79 -6.51
CA VAL A 23 13.01 -2.22 -6.71
C VAL A 23 12.83 -2.87 -8.08
N LEU A 24 13.32 -2.23 -9.14
CA LEU A 24 13.20 -2.69 -10.53
C LEU A 24 14.35 -3.64 -10.91
N ASN A 25 14.54 -4.71 -10.13
CA ASN A 25 15.44 -5.82 -10.49
C ASN A 25 14.83 -6.63 -11.65
N ASP A 26 15.66 -7.24 -12.51
CA ASP A 26 15.29 -7.99 -13.72
C ASP A 26 14.13 -8.96 -13.51
N HIS A 27 14.16 -9.75 -12.42
CA HIS A 27 13.10 -10.71 -12.11
C HIS A 27 11.78 -10.03 -11.70
N PHE A 28 11.86 -8.93 -10.95
CA PHE A 28 10.68 -8.18 -10.51
C PHE A 28 10.01 -7.47 -11.67
N VAL A 29 10.79 -6.92 -12.62
CA VAL A 29 10.25 -6.27 -13.83
C VAL A 29 9.42 -7.25 -14.65
N ILE A 30 9.89 -8.49 -14.81
CA ILE A 30 9.12 -9.54 -15.51
C ILE A 30 7.82 -9.84 -14.76
N ALA A 31 7.88 -10.02 -13.43
CA ALA A 31 6.68 -10.24 -12.62
C ALA A 31 5.69 -9.08 -12.69
N LEU A 32 6.19 -7.84 -12.68
CA LEU A 32 5.37 -6.62 -12.83
C LEU A 32 4.70 -6.57 -14.21
N MET A 33 5.39 -6.98 -15.27
CA MET A 33 4.82 -7.04 -16.63
C MET A 33 3.65 -8.02 -16.71
N PHE A 34 3.80 -9.21 -16.12
CA PHE A 34 2.70 -10.18 -16.02
C PHE A 34 1.54 -9.66 -15.15
N LEU A 35 1.85 -9.02 -14.01
CA LEU A 35 0.84 -8.48 -13.12
C LEU A 35 0.05 -7.35 -13.79
N VAL A 36 0.73 -6.38 -14.40
CA VAL A 36 0.08 -5.27 -15.13
C VAL A 36 -0.69 -5.80 -16.34
N GLY A 37 -0.15 -6.78 -17.06
CA GLY A 37 -0.84 -7.43 -18.17
C GLY A 37 -2.12 -8.16 -17.73
N GLY A 38 -2.04 -8.95 -16.64
CA GLY A 38 -3.18 -9.66 -16.05
C GLY A 38 -4.24 -8.71 -15.50
N LEU A 39 -3.82 -7.65 -14.77
CA LEU A 39 -4.71 -6.59 -14.30
C LEU A 39 -5.38 -5.87 -15.46
N GLY A 40 -4.64 -5.55 -16.52
CA GLY A 40 -5.16 -4.87 -17.70
C GLY A 40 -6.17 -5.73 -18.47
N PHE A 41 -5.87 -7.02 -18.65
CA PHE A 41 -6.80 -7.98 -19.28
C PHE A 41 -8.07 -8.16 -18.44
N GLY A 42 -7.91 -8.35 -17.13
CA GLY A 42 -9.02 -8.46 -16.20
C GLY A 42 -9.90 -7.21 -16.17
N TYR A 43 -9.28 -6.03 -16.12
CA TYR A 43 -9.98 -4.75 -16.21
C TYR A 43 -10.73 -4.59 -17.54
N SER A 44 -10.11 -4.99 -18.66
CA SER A 44 -10.77 -4.97 -19.98
C SER A 44 -12.00 -5.87 -20.02
N ASN A 45 -11.92 -7.10 -19.50
CA ASN A 45 -13.05 -8.02 -19.45
C ASN A 45 -14.16 -7.52 -18.52
N PHE A 46 -13.80 -6.96 -17.38
CA PHE A 46 -14.75 -6.33 -16.46
C PHE A 46 -15.55 -5.22 -17.16
N LEU A 47 -14.86 -4.34 -17.90
CA LEU A 47 -15.51 -3.27 -18.66
C LEU A 47 -16.44 -3.79 -19.77
N LYS A 48 -16.12 -4.92 -20.41
CA LYS A 48 -16.99 -5.53 -21.44
C LYS A 48 -18.28 -6.10 -20.87
N SER A 49 -18.23 -6.65 -19.65
CA SER A 49 -19.40 -7.19 -18.95
C SER A 49 -20.30 -6.13 -18.31
N PHE A 50 -19.85 -4.88 -18.32
CA PHE A 50 -20.48 -3.78 -17.58
C PHE A 50 -21.61 -3.12 -18.38
N HIS A 51 -22.78 -2.99 -17.77
CA HIS A 51 -23.97 -2.38 -18.38
C HIS A 51 -24.12 -0.93 -17.86
N ALA A 52 -24.47 0.00 -18.75
CA ALA A 52 -24.70 1.39 -18.37
C ALA A 52 -25.90 1.53 -17.41
N GLY A 53 -25.80 2.41 -16.42
CA GLY A 53 -26.90 2.73 -15.49
C GLY A 53 -26.90 2.00 -14.14
N THR A 54 -25.83 1.30 -13.78
CA THR A 54 -25.70 0.75 -12.41
C THR A 54 -25.58 1.85 -11.36
N TRP A 55 -26.37 1.78 -10.31
CA TRP A 55 -26.41 2.76 -9.21
C TRP A 55 -25.05 2.95 -8.51
N TRP A 56 -24.20 1.93 -8.46
CA TRP A 56 -22.92 1.97 -7.75
C TRP A 56 -21.78 2.61 -8.57
N ALA A 57 -21.92 2.80 -9.89
CA ALA A 57 -20.87 3.38 -10.73
C ALA A 57 -20.54 4.84 -10.36
N GLY A 58 -21.57 5.62 -10.04
CA GLY A 58 -21.46 7.00 -9.51
C GLY A 58 -20.55 7.06 -8.29
N PRO A 59 -20.97 6.43 -7.17
CA PRO A 59 -20.18 6.36 -5.95
C PRO A 59 -18.74 5.87 -6.15
N VAL A 60 -18.53 4.80 -6.94
CA VAL A 60 -17.18 4.26 -7.18
C VAL A 60 -16.30 5.28 -7.90
N THR A 61 -16.81 5.95 -8.93
CA THR A 61 -16.06 7.00 -9.64
C THR A 61 -15.66 8.14 -8.70
N ILE A 62 -16.60 8.60 -7.87
CA ILE A 62 -16.37 9.69 -6.90
C ILE A 62 -15.31 9.30 -5.88
N ILE A 63 -15.39 8.10 -5.33
CA ILE A 63 -14.42 7.59 -4.36
C ILE A 63 -13.05 7.49 -5.04
N CYS A 64 -12.97 6.92 -6.23
CA CYS A 64 -11.71 6.81 -6.96
C CYS A 64 -11.07 8.18 -7.25
N LEU A 65 -11.84 9.16 -7.74
CA LEU A 65 -11.34 10.53 -7.98
C LEU A 65 -10.87 11.20 -6.67
N THR A 66 -11.64 11.05 -5.59
CA THR A 66 -11.28 11.61 -4.27
C THR A 66 -10.00 10.97 -3.71
N VAL A 67 -9.83 9.66 -3.91
CA VAL A 67 -8.63 8.92 -3.50
C VAL A 67 -7.42 9.32 -4.33
N ILE A 68 -7.59 9.48 -5.65
CA ILE A 68 -6.52 9.96 -6.55
C ILE A 68 -5.99 11.31 -6.08
N LEU A 69 -6.86 12.23 -5.65
CA LEU A 69 -6.48 13.54 -5.12
C LEU A 69 -5.61 13.48 -3.85
N GLN A 70 -5.71 12.41 -3.05
CA GLN A 70 -4.93 12.29 -1.80
C GLN A 70 -3.47 11.89 -2.02
N PHE A 71 -3.13 11.37 -3.20
CA PHE A 71 -1.75 11.00 -3.47
C PHE A 71 -0.87 12.24 -3.64
N CYS A 72 0.39 12.14 -3.23
CA CYS A 72 1.36 13.24 -3.16
C CYS A 72 1.03 14.29 -2.06
N SER A 73 1.96 14.51 -1.14
CA SER A 73 1.92 15.61 -0.17
C SER A 73 2.96 16.67 -0.53
N LEU A 74 2.93 17.82 0.13
CA LEU A 74 3.93 18.86 0.00
C LEU A 74 5.32 18.32 0.37
N ALA A 75 6.26 18.36 -0.57
CA ALA A 75 7.65 17.96 -0.38
C ALA A 75 8.53 19.20 -0.19
N THR A 76 8.84 19.55 1.06
CA THR A 76 9.61 20.74 1.41
C THR A 76 11.12 20.50 1.35
N LEU A 77 11.57 19.24 1.43
CA LEU A 77 12.99 18.86 1.48
C LEU A 77 13.78 19.64 2.56
N LEU A 78 13.11 19.99 3.66
CA LEU A 78 13.74 20.56 4.84
C LEU A 78 14.42 19.47 5.65
N LYS A 79 15.57 19.80 6.24
CA LYS A 79 16.36 18.91 7.10
C LYS A 79 16.30 19.39 8.55
N ARG A 80 16.55 18.48 9.49
CA ARG A 80 16.59 18.78 10.94
C ARG A 80 17.55 19.91 11.33
N ALA A 81 18.61 20.12 10.56
CA ALA A 81 19.58 21.18 10.81
C ALA A 81 19.13 22.58 10.31
N ASP A 82 18.16 22.63 9.38
CA ASP A 82 17.73 23.87 8.74
C ASP A 82 17.19 24.95 9.69
N PRO A 83 16.43 24.63 10.76
CA PRO A 83 15.96 25.64 11.71
C PRO A 83 17.10 26.41 12.37
N VAL A 84 18.30 25.83 12.51
CA VAL A 84 19.45 26.51 13.13
C VAL A 84 20.14 27.45 12.13
N PHE A 85 20.28 27.02 10.87
CA PHE A 85 21.06 27.76 9.87
C PHE A 85 20.23 28.74 9.02
N LEU A 86 18.94 28.46 8.82
CA LEU A 86 18.09 29.21 7.88
C LEU A 86 17.09 30.14 8.57
N LEU A 87 16.98 30.10 9.90
CA LEU A 87 16.15 31.03 10.67
C LEU A 87 16.45 32.51 10.37
N PRO A 88 17.72 32.95 10.24
CA PRO A 88 18.01 34.35 9.88
C PRO A 88 17.49 34.76 8.50
N ARG A 89 17.18 33.80 7.62
CA ARG A 89 16.69 34.00 6.25
C ARG A 89 15.26 33.51 6.07
N GLU A 90 14.44 33.56 7.12
CA GLU A 90 13.06 33.12 7.08
C GLU A 90 12.25 33.84 5.98
N HIS A 91 12.47 35.14 5.76
CA HIS A 91 11.77 35.89 4.71
C HIS A 91 12.04 35.33 3.30
N ASP A 92 13.22 34.80 3.03
CA ASP A 92 13.52 34.21 1.72
C ASP A 92 12.97 32.78 1.57
N MET A 93 12.49 32.16 2.66
CA MET A 93 11.98 30.78 2.66
C MET A 93 10.65 30.63 1.93
N HIS A 94 9.82 31.67 1.82
CA HIS A 94 8.58 31.54 1.06
C HIS A 94 8.82 31.32 -0.42
N ALA A 95 9.81 32.00 -1.00
CA ALA A 95 10.19 31.74 -2.39
C ALA A 95 10.67 30.29 -2.59
N TYR A 96 11.33 29.71 -1.59
CA TYR A 96 11.70 28.30 -1.56
C TYR A 96 10.46 27.39 -1.47
N LEU A 97 9.55 27.64 -0.53
CA LEU A 97 8.34 26.82 -0.32
C LEU A 97 7.34 26.92 -1.50
N LYS A 98 7.28 28.06 -2.19
CA LYS A 98 6.51 28.21 -3.43
C LYS A 98 7.05 27.30 -4.54
N LYS A 99 8.37 27.22 -4.71
CA LYS A 99 8.98 26.26 -5.64
C LYS A 99 8.75 24.81 -5.21
N ALA A 100 8.80 24.53 -3.91
CA ALA A 100 8.49 23.22 -3.35
C ALA A 100 7.06 22.78 -3.68
N ARG A 101 6.10 23.70 -3.56
CA ARG A 101 4.70 23.47 -3.94
C ARG A 101 4.54 23.22 -5.43
N ILE A 102 5.10 24.08 -6.29
CA ILE A 102 5.00 23.92 -7.75
C ILE A 102 5.59 22.56 -8.17
N HIS A 103 6.72 22.18 -7.59
CA HIS A 103 7.30 20.87 -7.86
C HIS A 103 6.39 19.71 -7.43
N SER A 104 5.83 19.79 -6.22
CA SER A 104 4.90 18.78 -5.69
C SER A 104 3.62 18.71 -6.53
N TRP A 105 3.13 19.87 -6.99
CA TRP A 105 1.97 19.98 -7.87
C TRP A 105 2.23 19.32 -9.22
N ILE A 106 3.35 19.60 -9.88
CA ILE A 106 3.73 18.95 -11.15
C ILE A 106 3.78 17.43 -11.00
N PHE A 107 4.38 16.93 -9.92
CA PHE A 107 4.45 15.50 -9.66
C PHE A 107 3.04 14.89 -9.42
N SER A 108 2.19 15.60 -8.66
CA SER A 108 0.81 15.18 -8.43
C SER A 108 -0.03 15.16 -9.71
N THR A 109 0.12 16.16 -10.58
CA THR A 109 -0.56 16.23 -11.87
C THR A 109 -0.25 15.01 -12.73
N ILE A 110 1.00 14.51 -12.72
CA ILE A 110 1.35 13.28 -13.47
C ILE A 110 0.56 12.08 -12.92
N VAL A 111 0.49 11.94 -11.58
CA VAL A 111 -0.26 10.85 -10.93
C VAL A 111 -1.76 10.97 -11.21
N GLU A 112 -2.32 12.18 -11.15
CA GLU A 112 -3.73 12.46 -11.42
C GLU A 112 -4.12 12.20 -12.87
N VAL A 113 -3.26 12.59 -13.83
CA VAL A 113 -3.48 12.33 -15.25
C VAL A 113 -3.44 10.83 -15.53
N ILE A 114 -2.45 10.10 -14.99
CA ILE A 114 -2.37 8.64 -15.13
C ILE A 114 -3.61 7.99 -14.51
N GLY A 115 -4.00 8.40 -13.30
CA GLY A 115 -5.20 7.87 -12.63
C GLY A 115 -6.48 8.15 -13.43
N THR A 116 -6.58 9.32 -14.05
CA THR A 116 -7.73 9.67 -14.90
C THR A 116 -7.74 8.88 -16.21
N ILE A 117 -6.59 8.63 -16.82
CA ILE A 117 -6.46 7.77 -18.01
C ILE A 117 -6.91 6.34 -17.68
N ILE A 118 -6.52 5.81 -16.53
CA ILE A 118 -6.95 4.47 -16.08
C ILE A 118 -8.47 4.44 -15.85
N LEU A 119 -9.05 5.50 -15.28
CA LEU A 119 -10.50 5.59 -15.05
C LEU A 119 -11.31 5.97 -16.30
N PHE A 120 -10.68 6.48 -17.34
CA PHE A 120 -11.33 7.00 -18.55
C PHE A 120 -12.31 5.98 -19.18
N PRO A 121 -11.90 4.74 -19.52
CA PRO A 121 -12.80 3.81 -20.20
C PRO A 121 -13.98 3.40 -19.30
N PHE A 122 -13.78 3.35 -17.97
CA PHE A 122 -14.88 3.12 -17.03
C PHE A 122 -15.90 4.25 -17.06
N MET A 123 -15.46 5.52 -16.97
CA MET A 123 -16.37 6.68 -17.01
C MET A 123 -17.10 6.80 -18.36
N ALA A 124 -16.41 6.52 -19.46
CA ALA A 124 -16.99 6.58 -20.80
C ALA A 124 -18.13 5.56 -20.98
N ILE A 125 -17.95 4.32 -20.50
CA ILE A 125 -18.97 3.28 -20.59
C ILE A 125 -20.11 3.52 -19.59
N ALA A 126 -19.79 3.90 -18.35
CA ALA A 126 -20.76 3.99 -17.27
C ALA A 126 -21.75 5.15 -17.43
N PHE A 127 -21.28 6.31 -17.88
CA PHE A 127 -22.07 7.54 -17.94
C PHE A 127 -22.32 8.05 -19.37
N LYS A 128 -21.71 7.42 -20.40
CA LYS A 128 -21.75 7.87 -21.80
C LYS A 128 -21.36 9.34 -21.98
N LEU A 129 -20.45 9.84 -21.14
CA LEU A 129 -20.03 11.25 -21.15
C LEU A 129 -19.12 11.51 -22.36
N PRO A 130 -19.21 12.71 -22.96
CA PRO A 130 -18.25 13.14 -23.97
C PRO A 130 -16.84 13.20 -23.38
N THR A 131 -15.85 12.93 -24.23
CA THR A 131 -14.42 12.97 -23.85
C THR A 131 -14.01 14.28 -23.18
N ALA A 132 -14.62 15.40 -23.61
CA ALA A 132 -14.40 16.73 -23.04
C ALA A 132 -14.81 16.84 -21.55
N GLN A 133 -15.90 16.20 -21.13
CA GLN A 133 -16.33 16.23 -19.72
C GLN A 133 -15.40 15.40 -18.84
N ILE A 134 -14.90 14.28 -19.35
CA ILE A 134 -13.89 13.46 -18.64
C ILE A 134 -12.58 14.25 -18.48
N ALA A 135 -12.14 14.94 -19.54
CA ALA A 135 -10.99 15.85 -19.44
C ALA A 135 -11.24 16.99 -18.45
N GLY A 136 -12.48 17.46 -18.34
CA GLY A 136 -12.90 18.42 -17.30
C GLY A 136 -12.64 17.92 -15.88
N PHE A 137 -12.92 16.64 -15.58
CA PHE A 137 -12.61 16.08 -14.25
C PHE A 137 -11.11 16.02 -13.96
N ALA A 138 -10.26 15.77 -14.98
CA ALA A 138 -8.81 15.88 -14.82
C ALA A 138 -8.39 17.31 -14.43
N ILE A 139 -8.99 18.32 -15.07
CA ILE A 139 -8.73 19.73 -14.75
C ILE A 139 -9.19 20.06 -13.31
N VAL A 140 -10.36 19.56 -12.90
CA VAL A 140 -10.87 19.71 -11.52
C VAL A 140 -9.87 19.13 -10.51
N LEU A 141 -9.34 17.93 -10.76
CA LEU A 141 -8.32 17.30 -9.90
C LEU A 141 -7.08 18.21 -9.77
N ILE A 142 -6.54 18.67 -10.90
CA ILE A 142 -5.33 19.50 -10.94
C ILE A 142 -5.50 20.81 -10.16
N ILE A 143 -6.68 21.45 -10.29
CA ILE A 143 -7.01 22.69 -9.57
C ILE A 143 -7.14 22.42 -8.08
N LEU A 144 -7.98 21.44 -7.68
CA LEU A 144 -8.16 21.07 -6.28
C LEU A 144 -6.85 20.69 -5.62
N LYS A 145 -5.96 20.02 -6.37
CA LYS A 145 -4.66 19.65 -5.84
C LYS A 145 -3.82 20.86 -5.50
N TYR A 146 -3.77 21.85 -6.39
CA TYR A 146 -3.06 23.09 -6.12
C TYR A 146 -3.58 23.76 -4.85
N GLY A 147 -4.91 23.81 -4.67
CA GLY A 147 -5.54 24.30 -3.44
C GLY A 147 -5.15 23.49 -2.20
N SER A 148 -5.14 22.16 -2.29
CA SER A 148 -4.76 21.28 -1.17
C SER A 148 -3.30 21.45 -0.74
N LEU A 149 -2.38 21.68 -1.67
CA LEU A 149 -0.97 21.93 -1.35
C LEU A 149 -0.75 23.33 -0.74
N SER A 150 -1.55 24.32 -1.16
CA SER A 150 -1.57 25.64 -0.52
C SER A 150 -2.11 25.55 0.91
N LEU A 151 -3.14 24.72 1.16
CA LEU A 151 -3.64 24.42 2.51
C LEU A 151 -2.55 23.76 3.39
N GLU A 152 -1.78 22.80 2.86
CA GLU A 152 -0.65 22.20 3.60
C GLU A 152 0.45 23.23 3.92
N LEU A 153 0.71 24.16 3.02
CA LEU A 153 1.67 25.23 3.24
C LEU A 153 1.17 26.25 4.28
N ASN A 154 -0.14 26.55 4.29
CA ASN A 154 -0.79 27.41 5.29
C ASN A 154 -0.64 26.86 6.71
N GLN A 155 -0.62 25.53 6.89
CA GLN A 155 -0.37 24.91 8.21
C GLN A 155 1.00 25.30 8.78
N LEU A 156 2.00 25.47 7.91
CA LEU A 156 3.36 25.84 8.33
C LEU A 156 3.40 27.27 8.90
N TYR A 157 2.61 28.19 8.35
CA TYR A 157 2.54 29.58 8.83
C TYR A 157 1.60 29.77 10.01
N GLN A 158 0.61 28.89 10.22
CA GLN A 158 -0.31 29.01 11.33
C GLN A 158 0.23 28.45 12.65
N ASN A 159 1.34 27.71 12.61
CA ASN A 159 1.89 26.92 13.73
C ASN A 159 0.84 26.04 14.43
N GLN A 160 -0.14 25.59 13.65
CA GLN A 160 -1.22 24.74 14.12
C GLN A 160 -1.36 23.62 13.11
N VAL A 161 -1.11 22.39 13.57
CA VAL A 161 -1.52 21.21 12.83
C VAL A 161 -3.04 21.31 12.70
N PHE A 162 -3.57 21.35 11.48
CA PHE A 162 -5.02 21.35 11.32
C PHE A 162 -5.58 20.14 12.06
N GLY A 163 -6.51 20.40 12.99
CA GLY A 163 -7.24 19.35 13.67
C GLY A 163 -7.83 18.39 12.65
N TRP A 164 -7.92 17.11 13.01
CA TRP A 164 -8.38 16.05 12.11
C TRP A 164 -9.67 16.42 11.36
N GLN A 165 -10.56 17.19 12.00
CA GLN A 165 -11.81 17.73 11.43
C GLN A 165 -11.56 18.65 10.22
N LYS A 166 -10.67 19.64 10.33
CA LYS A 166 -10.39 20.60 9.24
C LYS A 166 -9.73 19.90 8.05
N ARG A 167 -8.84 18.95 8.31
CA ARG A 167 -8.20 18.14 7.26
C ARG A 167 -9.21 17.24 6.55
N LEU A 168 -10.11 16.61 7.31
CA LEU A 168 -11.15 15.74 6.76
C LEU A 168 -12.17 16.56 5.94
N LEU A 169 -12.57 17.74 6.43
CA LEU A 169 -13.42 18.67 5.69
C LEU A 169 -12.78 19.11 4.37
N ALA A 170 -11.57 19.66 4.42
CA ALA A 170 -10.95 20.28 3.26
C ALA A 170 -10.43 19.28 2.21
N ASN A 171 -9.88 18.15 2.65
CA ASN A 171 -9.27 17.18 1.74
C ASN A 171 -10.22 16.05 1.34
N TRP A 172 -11.26 15.74 2.12
CA TRP A 172 -12.17 14.61 1.81
C TRP A 172 -13.59 15.07 1.51
N ILE A 173 -14.25 15.79 2.42
CA ILE A 173 -15.67 16.14 2.28
C ILE A 173 -15.89 17.11 1.11
N LEU A 174 -15.12 18.19 1.02
CA LEU A 174 -15.29 19.18 -0.04
C LEU A 174 -15.04 18.58 -1.44
N PRO A 175 -13.93 17.84 -1.71
CA PRO A 175 -13.76 17.17 -3.00
C PRO A 175 -14.88 16.19 -3.32
N LEU A 176 -15.38 15.45 -2.34
CA LEU A 176 -16.50 14.53 -2.53
C LEU A 176 -17.76 15.28 -2.98
N ILE A 177 -18.06 16.45 -2.41
CA ILE A 177 -19.18 17.32 -2.82
C ILE A 177 -18.97 17.86 -4.26
N TRP A 178 -17.75 18.26 -4.61
CA TRP A 178 -17.48 18.75 -5.97
C TRP A 178 -17.60 17.65 -7.01
N PHE A 179 -17.12 16.44 -6.72
CA PHE A 179 -17.25 15.31 -7.64
C PHE A 179 -18.69 14.78 -7.73
N THR A 180 -19.45 14.74 -6.64
CA THR A 180 -20.88 14.39 -6.71
C THR A 180 -21.64 15.39 -7.57
N GLY A 181 -21.47 16.69 -7.30
CA GLY A 181 -22.08 17.75 -8.11
C GLY A 181 -21.62 17.70 -9.57
N GLY A 182 -20.34 17.39 -9.83
CA GLY A 182 -19.81 17.24 -11.18
C GLY A 182 -20.49 16.15 -12.00
N ILE A 183 -20.82 15.01 -11.38
CA ILE A 183 -21.48 13.90 -12.06
C ILE A 183 -22.98 14.15 -12.22
N TYR A 184 -23.67 14.67 -11.21
CA TYR A 184 -25.13 14.78 -11.22
C TYR A 184 -25.67 16.14 -11.73
N LEU A 185 -25.00 17.24 -11.41
CA LEU A 185 -25.41 18.61 -11.80
C LEU A 185 -24.63 19.11 -13.04
N GLY A 186 -23.48 18.48 -13.34
CA GLY A 186 -22.64 18.77 -14.48
C GLY A 186 -21.27 19.33 -14.12
N ILE A 187 -20.33 19.21 -15.06
CA ILE A 187 -18.90 19.49 -14.84
C ILE A 187 -18.61 20.94 -14.39
N TRP A 188 -19.40 21.91 -14.83
CA TRP A 188 -19.22 23.31 -14.47
C TRP A 188 -19.36 23.56 -12.97
N PHE A 189 -20.25 22.83 -12.30
CA PHE A 189 -20.40 22.91 -10.84
C PHE A 189 -19.11 22.50 -10.13
N ALA A 190 -18.51 21.39 -10.56
CA ALA A 190 -17.24 20.90 -10.00
C ALA A 190 -16.09 21.87 -10.27
N LEU A 191 -16.00 22.43 -11.49
CA LEU A 191 -14.97 23.40 -11.85
C LEU A 191 -15.05 24.68 -11.03
N ILE A 192 -16.26 25.27 -10.91
CA ILE A 192 -16.46 26.49 -10.14
C ILE A 192 -16.13 26.24 -8.65
N GLY A 193 -16.62 25.14 -8.08
CA GLY A 193 -16.32 24.75 -6.70
C GLY A 193 -14.82 24.58 -6.45
N ALA A 194 -14.11 23.90 -7.36
CA ALA A 194 -12.68 23.69 -7.28
C ALA A 194 -11.87 24.99 -7.36
N VAL A 195 -12.26 25.91 -8.26
CA VAL A 195 -11.62 27.22 -8.39
C VAL A 195 -11.84 28.06 -7.13
N ILE A 196 -13.06 28.12 -6.61
CA ILE A 196 -13.39 28.87 -5.39
C ILE A 196 -12.58 28.32 -4.20
N GLN A 197 -12.61 27.00 -3.98
CA GLN A 197 -11.87 26.37 -2.89
C GLN A 197 -10.37 26.69 -2.99
N SER A 198 -9.77 26.51 -4.17
CA SER A 198 -8.35 26.74 -4.38
C SER A 198 -7.98 28.20 -4.22
N PHE A 199 -8.82 29.11 -4.70
CA PHE A 199 -8.62 30.56 -4.59
C PHE A 199 -8.63 31.03 -3.13
N ILE A 200 -9.56 30.53 -2.31
CA ILE A 200 -9.63 30.84 -0.88
C ILE A 200 -8.32 30.45 -0.18
N GLU A 201 -7.80 29.25 -0.45
CA GLU A 201 -6.57 28.78 0.19
C GLU A 201 -5.32 29.56 -0.25
N ILE A 202 -5.23 29.95 -1.52
CA ILE A 202 -4.14 30.80 -2.02
C ILE A 202 -4.21 32.20 -1.42
N ARG A 203 -5.41 32.78 -1.29
CA ARG A 203 -5.59 34.10 -0.66
C ARG A 203 -5.19 34.08 0.82
N ARG A 204 -5.58 33.03 1.55
CA ARG A 204 -5.16 32.81 2.94
C ARG A 204 -3.66 32.70 3.07
N GLU A 205 -3.02 31.99 2.15
CA GLU A 205 -1.57 31.86 2.12
C GLU A 205 -0.87 33.20 1.97
N GLN A 206 -1.29 34.00 0.99
CA GLN A 206 -0.69 35.29 0.73
C GLN A 206 -0.79 36.22 1.94
N GLN A 207 -1.91 36.19 2.67
CA GLN A 207 -2.11 36.95 3.90
C GLN A 207 -1.26 36.42 5.06
N GLN A 208 -1.19 35.10 5.22
CA GLN A 208 -0.50 34.47 6.35
C GLN A 208 1.01 34.58 6.25
N TRP A 209 1.56 34.46 5.04
CA TRP A 209 2.99 34.64 4.80
C TRP A 209 3.50 36.00 5.28
N GLN A 210 2.72 37.06 5.10
CA GLN A 210 3.14 38.42 5.46
C GLN A 210 3.00 38.71 6.95
N THR A 211 2.13 37.98 7.66
CA THR A 211 1.72 38.31 9.03
C THR A 211 2.21 37.31 10.07
N ARG A 212 2.63 36.10 9.67
CA ARG A 212 3.02 35.01 10.57
C ARG A 212 4.37 34.42 10.21
N SER A 213 5.08 33.95 11.24
CA SER A 213 6.35 33.24 11.09
C SER A 213 6.15 31.77 10.67
N LEU A 214 7.19 31.22 10.05
CA LEU A 214 7.27 29.82 9.64
C LEU A 214 7.53 28.92 10.85
N SER A 215 6.72 27.89 10.99
CA SER A 215 6.89 26.88 12.04
C SER A 215 7.90 25.83 11.62
N TRP A 216 9.18 26.11 11.87
CA TRP A 216 10.31 25.26 11.47
C TRP A 216 10.22 23.81 11.97
N THR A 217 9.88 23.63 13.25
CA THR A 217 9.75 22.29 13.86
C THR A 217 8.66 21.47 13.19
N LEU A 218 7.50 22.08 12.94
CA LEU A 218 6.38 21.45 12.25
C LEU A 218 6.77 21.08 10.82
N ALA A 219 7.42 21.99 10.09
CA ALA A 219 7.83 21.76 8.70
C ALA A 219 8.84 20.61 8.57
N VAL A 220 9.85 20.55 9.45
CA VAL A 220 10.82 19.45 9.51
C VAL A 220 10.14 18.13 9.88
N ASN A 221 9.27 18.12 10.88
CA ASN A 221 8.57 16.90 11.30
C ASN A 221 7.66 16.32 10.21
N LEU A 222 6.95 17.18 9.47
CA LEU A 222 6.12 16.73 8.33
C LEU A 222 6.98 16.14 7.20
N GLU A 223 8.13 16.76 6.90
CA GLU A 223 9.05 16.26 5.88
C GLU A 223 9.69 14.92 6.29
N ASP A 224 10.12 14.78 7.54
CA ASP A 224 10.65 13.53 8.08
C ASP A 224 9.60 12.41 8.00
N GLN A 225 8.34 12.69 8.36
CA GLN A 225 7.26 11.72 8.25
C GLN A 225 6.98 11.32 6.79
N ARG A 226 7.05 12.27 5.86
CA ARG A 226 6.92 12.02 4.42
C ARG A 226 8.04 11.10 3.93
N MET A 227 9.29 11.41 4.28
CA MET A 227 10.46 10.60 3.90
C MET A 227 10.42 9.20 4.52
N LEU A 228 9.98 9.05 5.78
CA LEU A 228 9.81 7.75 6.41
C LEU A 228 8.79 6.86 5.68
N LYS A 229 7.69 7.41 5.15
CA LYS A 229 6.75 6.64 4.33
C LYS A 229 7.40 6.13 3.05
N ILE A 230 8.23 6.95 2.41
CA ILE A 230 8.96 6.59 1.20
C ILE A 230 10.00 5.51 1.49
N TYR A 231 10.79 5.66 2.56
CA TYR A 231 11.78 4.66 2.94
C TYR A 231 11.13 3.34 3.34
N ARG A 232 9.98 3.36 4.02
CA ARG A 232 9.22 2.13 4.32
C ARG A 232 8.77 1.40 3.06
N PHE A 233 8.37 2.13 2.00
CA PHE A 233 8.05 1.52 0.72
C PHE A 233 9.28 0.83 0.11
N PHE A 234 10.43 1.51 0.07
CA PHE A 234 11.68 0.90 -0.43
C PHE A 234 12.14 -0.27 0.44
N ASN A 235 11.90 -0.23 1.76
CA ASN A 235 12.17 -1.32 2.69
C ASN A 235 11.33 -2.59 2.47
N LEU A 236 10.34 -2.55 1.56
CA LEU A 236 9.66 -3.77 1.10
C LEU A 236 10.52 -4.59 0.12
N PHE A 237 11.51 -3.94 -0.50
CA PHE A 237 12.34 -4.48 -1.58
C PHE A 237 13.84 -4.54 -1.23
N THR A 238 14.35 -3.55 -0.48
CA THR A 238 15.76 -3.47 -0.08
C THR A 238 15.87 -2.84 1.30
N ASP A 239 16.85 -3.27 2.12
CA ASP A 239 17.07 -2.64 3.42
C ASP A 239 17.54 -1.19 3.24
N VAL A 240 16.78 -0.26 3.81
CA VAL A 240 17.09 1.18 3.74
C VAL A 240 17.67 1.65 5.08
N PRO A 241 18.84 2.29 5.10
CA PRO A 241 19.37 2.88 6.33
C PRO A 241 18.36 3.88 6.90
N ASN A 242 18.17 3.86 8.23
CA ASN A 242 17.16 4.62 8.99
C ASN A 242 15.75 4.01 9.07
N VAL A 243 15.48 2.85 8.46
CA VAL A 243 14.24 2.07 8.71
C VAL A 243 14.61 0.74 9.36
N HIS A 244 14.82 0.75 10.67
CA HIS A 244 15.02 -0.50 11.40
C HIS A 244 13.71 -1.30 11.40
N GLY A 245 13.79 -2.60 11.10
CA GLY A 245 12.69 -3.53 11.26
C GLY A 245 12.28 -3.56 12.73
N THR A 246 11.20 -2.87 13.09
CA THR A 246 10.71 -2.85 14.46
C THR A 246 9.84 -4.08 14.71
N VAL A 247 10.24 -4.87 15.71
CA VAL A 247 9.40 -5.94 16.24
C VAL A 247 8.27 -5.28 17.03
N HIS A 248 7.10 -5.14 16.41
CA HIS A 248 5.98 -4.43 17.02
C HIS A 248 4.98 -5.41 17.64
N ARG A 249 4.58 -5.17 18.90
CA ARG A 249 3.51 -5.94 19.55
C ARG A 249 2.18 -5.63 18.86
N ARG A 250 1.55 -6.67 18.29
CA ARG A 250 0.24 -6.57 17.66
C ARG A 250 -0.83 -7.03 18.65
N LYS A 251 -1.35 -6.12 19.48
CA LYS A 251 -2.34 -6.44 20.52
C LYS A 251 -3.57 -7.21 20.00
N TYR A 252 -3.97 -7.00 18.74
CA TYR A 252 -5.08 -7.71 18.11
C TYR A 252 -4.81 -9.21 17.89
N LEU A 253 -3.53 -9.61 17.82
CA LEU A 253 -3.11 -11.00 17.65
C LEU A 253 -2.99 -11.75 18.99
N ASP A 254 -2.97 -11.04 20.13
CA ASP A 254 -2.84 -11.64 21.46
C ASP A 254 -4.04 -12.57 21.77
N ARG A 255 -5.24 -12.26 21.25
CA ARG A 255 -6.43 -13.11 21.43
C ARG A 255 -6.32 -14.45 20.68
N ILE A 256 -5.74 -14.43 19.47
CA ILE A 256 -5.51 -15.64 18.68
C ILE A 256 -4.43 -16.50 19.35
N LEU A 257 -3.35 -15.87 19.84
CA LEU A 257 -2.30 -16.57 20.59
C LEU A 257 -2.84 -17.23 21.86
N ALA A 258 -3.73 -16.56 22.61
CA ALA A 258 -4.33 -17.13 23.81
C ALA A 258 -5.18 -18.37 23.52
N ILE A 259 -5.91 -18.40 22.38
CA ILE A 259 -6.70 -19.57 21.96
C ILE A 259 -5.79 -20.74 21.59
N ILE A 260 -4.68 -20.46 20.89
CA ILE A 260 -3.71 -21.48 20.48
C ILE A 260 -3.03 -22.09 21.72
N ASP A 261 -2.60 -21.25 22.66
CA ASP A 261 -1.91 -21.64 23.90
C ASP A 261 -2.78 -22.53 24.80
N GLN A 262 -4.09 -22.23 24.88
CA GLN A 262 -5.04 -23.02 25.68
C GLN A 262 -5.30 -24.42 25.13
N HIS A 263 -5.10 -24.65 23.83
CA HIS A 263 -5.44 -25.91 23.17
C HIS A 263 -4.22 -26.77 22.82
N SER A 264 -3.00 -26.23 22.86
CA SER A 264 -1.80 -26.98 22.47
C SER A 264 -1.08 -27.59 23.67
N ASN A 265 -1.03 -28.91 23.77
CA ASN A 265 -0.15 -29.63 24.71
C ASN A 265 1.36 -29.50 24.38
N ASN A 266 1.72 -28.82 23.28
CA ASN A 266 3.07 -28.73 22.76
C ASN A 266 3.63 -27.30 22.85
N PRO A 267 4.68 -27.04 23.67
CA PRO A 267 5.27 -25.71 23.83
C PRO A 267 5.79 -25.08 22.52
N TYR A 268 6.19 -25.88 21.54
CA TYR A 268 6.68 -25.36 20.26
C TYR A 268 5.58 -24.75 19.41
N VAL A 269 4.33 -25.17 19.57
CA VAL A 269 3.19 -24.54 18.90
C VAL A 269 3.05 -23.09 19.34
N TYR A 270 3.18 -22.84 20.65
CA TYR A 270 3.20 -21.49 21.19
C TYR A 270 4.41 -20.68 20.71
N LEU A 271 5.62 -21.27 20.75
CA LEU A 271 6.83 -20.56 20.32
C LEU A 271 6.77 -20.17 18.85
N PHE A 272 6.46 -21.11 17.95
CA PHE A 272 6.40 -20.85 16.52
C PHE A 272 5.26 -19.89 16.13
N SER A 273 4.07 -20.02 16.74
CA SER A 273 2.96 -19.09 16.50
C SER A 273 3.33 -17.67 16.93
N ARG A 274 3.97 -17.53 18.10
CA ARG A 274 4.45 -16.25 18.58
C ARG A 274 5.56 -15.67 17.70
N ALA A 275 6.49 -16.51 17.21
CA ALA A 275 7.54 -16.12 16.27
C ALA A 275 6.95 -15.53 14.99
N LEU A 276 6.00 -16.24 14.39
CA LEU A 276 5.33 -15.85 13.15
C LEU A 276 4.62 -14.50 13.33
N MET A 277 3.80 -14.38 14.37
CA MET A 277 2.94 -13.20 14.59
C MET A 277 3.73 -11.95 15.00
N ARG A 278 4.88 -12.14 15.63
CA ARG A 278 5.75 -11.05 16.11
C ARG A 278 6.82 -10.64 15.08
N SER A 279 7.33 -11.58 14.29
CA SER A 279 8.33 -11.31 13.25
C SER A 279 7.68 -10.62 12.05
N THR A 280 8.17 -9.44 11.69
CA THR A 280 7.76 -8.74 10.47
C THR A 280 8.24 -9.47 9.21
N VAL A 281 9.29 -10.28 9.31
CA VAL A 281 9.86 -11.04 8.20
C VAL A 281 8.94 -12.21 7.84
N TYR A 282 8.67 -13.11 8.78
CA TYR A 282 7.87 -14.32 8.50
C TYR A 282 6.38 -14.00 8.27
N SER A 283 5.76 -13.14 9.11
CA SER A 283 4.38 -12.70 8.85
C SER A 283 4.27 -11.93 7.54
N GLY A 284 5.19 -11.00 7.30
CA GLY A 284 5.20 -10.18 6.09
C GLY A 284 5.32 -11.01 4.83
N LEU A 285 6.17 -12.04 4.85
CA LEU A 285 6.35 -13.00 3.77
C LEU A 285 5.05 -13.77 3.48
N TYR A 286 4.46 -14.38 4.51
CA TYR A 286 3.23 -15.17 4.39
C TYR A 286 2.07 -14.33 3.83
N PHE A 287 1.84 -13.15 4.41
CA PHE A 287 0.77 -12.26 3.96
C PHE A 287 1.03 -11.72 2.55
N ARG A 288 2.28 -11.41 2.18
CA ARG A 288 2.63 -10.89 0.85
C ARG A 288 2.36 -11.90 -0.25
N LEU A 289 2.80 -13.15 -0.08
CA LEU A 289 2.55 -14.21 -1.07
C LEU A 289 1.07 -14.57 -1.17
N THR A 290 0.38 -14.65 -0.03
CA THR A 290 -1.06 -14.92 -0.02
C THR A 290 -1.82 -13.81 -0.75
N ALA A 291 -1.51 -12.55 -0.46
CA ALA A 291 -2.12 -11.41 -1.14
C ALA A 291 -1.81 -11.40 -2.65
N LEU A 292 -0.58 -11.73 -3.06
CA LEU A 292 -0.20 -11.82 -4.46
C LEU A 292 -0.97 -12.95 -5.16
N GLY A 293 -1.09 -14.13 -4.54
CA GLY A 293 -1.89 -15.24 -5.03
C GLY A 293 -3.36 -14.87 -5.20
N VAL A 294 -3.96 -14.19 -4.22
CA VAL A 294 -5.34 -13.67 -4.29
C VAL A 294 -5.50 -12.73 -5.47
N VAL A 295 -4.64 -11.71 -5.57
CA VAL A 295 -4.73 -10.72 -6.63
C VAL A 295 -4.63 -11.38 -8.00
N LEU A 296 -3.68 -12.30 -8.22
CA LEU A 296 -3.55 -12.97 -9.50
C LEU A 296 -4.73 -13.88 -9.83
N LEU A 297 -5.22 -14.68 -8.88
CA LEU A 297 -6.30 -15.63 -9.13
C LEU A 297 -7.65 -14.95 -9.41
N ILE A 298 -7.88 -13.73 -8.92
CA ILE A 298 -9.11 -12.96 -9.25
C ILE A 298 -9.26 -12.76 -10.76
N PHE A 299 -8.16 -12.59 -11.49
CA PHE A 299 -8.19 -12.24 -12.92
C PHE A 299 -8.09 -13.44 -13.86
N ILE A 300 -7.97 -14.66 -13.32
CA ILE A 300 -7.74 -15.87 -14.11
C ILE A 300 -9.04 -16.66 -14.23
N SER A 301 -9.61 -16.62 -15.44
CA SER A 301 -10.80 -17.40 -15.80
C SER A 301 -10.49 -18.83 -16.26
N ASN A 302 -9.22 -19.14 -16.58
CA ASN A 302 -8.84 -20.48 -17.02
C ASN A 302 -8.67 -21.44 -15.81
N VAL A 303 -9.46 -22.51 -15.79
CA VAL A 303 -9.49 -23.50 -14.70
C VAL A 303 -8.11 -24.12 -14.46
N TYR A 304 -7.46 -24.64 -15.50
CA TYR A 304 -6.16 -25.32 -15.38
C TYR A 304 -5.08 -24.39 -14.86
N LEU A 305 -5.05 -23.15 -15.36
CA LEU A 305 -4.09 -22.15 -14.92
C LEU A 305 -4.33 -21.74 -13.46
N SER A 306 -5.59 -21.61 -13.04
CA SER A 306 -5.93 -21.27 -11.66
C SER A 306 -5.48 -22.34 -10.66
N ILE A 307 -5.70 -23.62 -10.97
CA ILE A 307 -5.25 -24.76 -10.16
C ILE A 307 -3.72 -24.80 -10.10
N PHE A 308 -3.04 -24.68 -11.24
CA PHE A 308 -1.58 -24.69 -11.28
C PHE A 308 -0.97 -23.58 -10.42
N LEU A 309 -1.49 -22.35 -10.53
CA LEU A 309 -0.98 -21.22 -9.76
C LEU A 309 -1.29 -21.36 -8.26
N GLN A 310 -2.48 -21.84 -7.91
CA GLN A 310 -2.81 -22.11 -6.51
C GLN A 310 -1.80 -23.09 -5.89
N LEU A 311 -1.54 -24.21 -6.56
CA LEU A 311 -0.55 -25.21 -6.12
C LEU A 311 0.83 -24.56 -5.94
N LEU A 312 1.26 -23.79 -6.95
CA LEU A 312 2.54 -23.07 -6.89
C LEU A 312 2.63 -22.13 -5.68
N PHE A 313 1.59 -21.34 -5.38
CA PHE A 313 1.60 -20.42 -4.24
C PHE A 313 1.63 -21.17 -2.90
N VAL A 314 0.85 -22.25 -2.75
CA VAL A 314 0.84 -23.08 -1.54
C VAL A 314 2.22 -23.68 -1.30
N TYR A 315 2.83 -24.26 -2.35
CA TYR A 315 4.19 -24.76 -2.30
C TYR A 315 5.21 -23.69 -1.89
N LEU A 316 5.17 -22.51 -2.52
CA LEU A 316 6.10 -21.41 -2.23
C LEU A 316 5.96 -20.92 -0.78
N ILE A 317 4.73 -20.82 -0.26
CA ILE A 317 4.49 -20.43 1.13
C ILE A 317 5.06 -21.50 2.08
N GLY A 318 4.78 -22.78 1.82
CA GLY A 318 5.30 -23.89 2.61
C GLY A 318 6.84 -23.91 2.62
N PHE A 319 7.46 -23.73 1.45
CA PHE A 319 8.91 -23.65 1.30
C PHE A 319 9.51 -22.51 2.12
N GLN A 320 8.88 -21.33 2.10
CA GLN A 320 9.41 -20.13 2.75
C GLN A 320 9.15 -20.09 4.26
N LEU A 321 8.24 -20.92 4.78
CA LEU A 321 8.05 -21.10 6.22
C LEU A 321 9.08 -22.05 6.85
N LEU A 322 9.82 -22.84 6.06
CA LEU A 322 10.80 -23.81 6.59
C LEU A 322 11.93 -23.19 7.44
N PRO A 323 12.52 -22.03 7.10
CA PRO A 323 13.55 -21.41 7.93
C PRO A 323 13.07 -21.08 9.36
N LEU A 324 11.75 -20.95 9.58
CA LEU A 324 11.18 -20.71 10.91
C LEU A 324 11.46 -21.89 11.87
N PHE A 325 11.66 -23.10 11.36
CA PHE A 325 12.07 -24.26 12.17
C PHE A 325 13.47 -24.08 12.77
N ALA A 326 14.40 -23.48 12.02
CA ALA A 326 15.78 -23.27 12.45
C ALA A 326 15.98 -22.04 13.35
N ASN A 327 15.05 -21.09 13.31
CA ASN A 327 15.14 -19.81 14.03
C ASN A 327 15.28 -19.94 15.56
N TYR A 328 14.95 -21.11 16.12
CA TYR A 328 15.03 -21.38 17.56
C TYR A 328 16.19 -22.29 17.96
N ASP A 329 17.00 -22.74 17.01
CA ASP A 329 18.20 -23.55 17.29
C ASP A 329 19.34 -22.71 17.87
N GLU A 330 19.39 -21.41 17.54
CA GLU A 330 20.37 -20.47 18.10
C GLU A 330 20.01 -19.97 19.51
N ASN A 331 18.78 -20.20 19.98
CA ASN A 331 18.35 -19.71 21.29
C ASN A 331 18.79 -20.66 22.40
N VAL A 332 19.73 -20.23 23.24
CA VAL A 332 20.28 -21.01 24.36
C VAL A 332 19.18 -21.61 25.27
N PHE A 333 18.06 -20.93 25.47
CA PHE A 333 16.99 -21.41 26.35
C PHE A 333 16.29 -22.68 25.83
N THR A 334 16.33 -22.96 24.53
CA THR A 334 15.73 -24.20 23.97
C THR A 334 16.60 -25.42 24.23
N HIS A 335 17.88 -25.24 24.53
CA HIS A 335 18.82 -26.31 24.90
C HIS A 335 18.79 -26.63 26.39
N LEU A 336 18.33 -25.69 27.23
CA LEU A 336 18.22 -25.87 28.69
C LEU A 336 17.00 -26.70 29.10
N TYR A 337 15.96 -26.74 28.26
CA TYR A 337 14.75 -27.50 28.50
C TYR A 337 14.64 -28.61 27.45
N PRO A 338 15.04 -29.85 27.75
CA PRO A 338 15.20 -30.91 26.76
C PRO A 338 13.84 -31.45 26.33
N ILE A 339 13.26 -30.85 25.29
CA ILE A 339 12.09 -31.39 24.60
C ILE A 339 12.55 -32.13 23.35
N SER A 340 11.94 -33.28 23.04
CA SER A 340 12.36 -34.11 21.91
C SER A 340 12.20 -33.39 20.56
N VAL A 341 13.13 -33.61 19.63
CA VAL A 341 13.10 -33.06 18.27
C VAL A 341 11.81 -33.45 17.52
N GLU A 342 11.21 -34.60 17.86
CA GLU A 342 9.94 -35.06 17.32
C GLU A 342 8.77 -34.14 17.71
N THR A 343 8.73 -33.66 18.96
CA THR A 343 7.71 -32.69 19.39
C THR A 343 7.93 -31.33 18.71
N LYS A 344 9.18 -30.91 18.47
CA LYS A 344 9.50 -29.71 17.70
C LYS A 344 8.95 -29.81 16.27
N ALA A 345 9.19 -30.94 15.60
CA ALA A 345 8.68 -31.20 14.26
C ALA A 345 7.14 -31.27 14.23
N ALA A 346 6.52 -31.92 15.21
CA ALA A 346 5.06 -32.00 15.32
C ALA A 346 4.41 -30.62 15.52
N GLY A 347 5.01 -29.77 16.36
CA GLY A 347 4.53 -28.41 16.60
C GLY A 347 4.67 -27.51 15.36
N PHE A 348 5.77 -27.65 14.62
CA PHE A 348 5.96 -26.97 13.34
C PHE A 348 4.95 -27.43 12.29
N ASN A 349 4.77 -28.75 12.12
CA ASN A 349 3.83 -29.33 11.16
C ASN A 349 2.39 -28.88 11.46
N TRP A 350 1.98 -28.84 12.73
CA TRP A 350 0.66 -28.34 13.11
C TRP A 350 0.44 -26.88 12.69
N LEU A 351 1.43 -26.02 12.96
CA LEU A 351 1.32 -24.60 12.60
C LEU A 351 1.29 -24.41 11.09
N VAL A 352 2.17 -25.07 10.35
CA VAL A 352 2.21 -24.96 8.90
C VAL A 352 0.96 -25.56 8.26
N ALA A 353 0.41 -26.66 8.80
CA ALA A 353 -0.84 -27.23 8.34
C ALA A 353 -1.99 -26.22 8.43
N ILE A 354 -2.17 -25.56 9.58
CA ILE A 354 -3.24 -24.58 9.77
C ILE A 354 -3.07 -23.38 8.82
N LEU A 355 -1.84 -22.90 8.65
CA LEU A 355 -1.58 -21.77 7.75
C LEU A 355 -1.84 -22.14 6.29
N LEU A 356 -1.33 -23.29 5.83
CA LEU A 356 -1.52 -23.71 4.44
C LEU A 356 -2.98 -24.08 4.15
N GLU A 357 -3.70 -24.69 5.09
CA GLU A 357 -5.12 -25.00 4.90
C GLU A 357 -5.96 -23.71 4.84
N PHE A 358 -5.60 -22.71 5.64
CA PHE A 358 -6.20 -21.39 5.57
C PHE A 358 -5.92 -20.71 4.22
N THR A 359 -4.68 -20.78 3.70
CA THR A 359 -4.38 -20.20 2.38
C THR A 359 -5.09 -20.95 1.25
N VAL A 360 -5.14 -22.28 1.28
CA VAL A 360 -5.90 -23.09 0.31
C VAL A 360 -7.37 -22.69 0.31
N SER A 361 -7.98 -22.60 1.49
CA SER A 361 -9.39 -22.21 1.65
C SER A 361 -9.66 -20.81 1.08
N LEU A 362 -8.78 -19.86 1.40
CA LEU A 362 -8.89 -18.49 0.93
C LEU A 362 -8.74 -18.41 -0.61
N LEU A 363 -7.72 -19.06 -1.17
CA LEU A 363 -7.48 -19.05 -2.63
C LEU A 363 -8.61 -19.77 -3.39
N ALA A 364 -9.13 -20.89 -2.86
CA ALA A 364 -10.27 -21.59 -3.46
C ALA A 364 -11.52 -20.71 -3.51
N ILE A 365 -11.85 -19.99 -2.43
CA ILE A 365 -12.96 -19.03 -2.40
C ILE A 365 -12.77 -17.94 -3.48
N VAL A 366 -11.56 -17.42 -3.63
CA VAL A 366 -11.25 -16.40 -4.63
C VAL A 366 -11.47 -16.92 -6.06
N VAL A 367 -11.02 -18.14 -6.36
CA VAL A 367 -11.27 -18.77 -7.67
C VAL A 367 -12.76 -18.99 -7.91
N GLY A 368 -13.49 -19.39 -6.88
CA GLY A 368 -14.95 -19.56 -6.91
C GLY A 368 -15.71 -18.29 -7.23
N ILE A 369 -15.33 -17.18 -6.59
CA ILE A 369 -15.94 -15.86 -6.84
C ILE A 369 -15.60 -15.37 -8.26
N SER A 370 -14.36 -15.57 -8.72
CA SER A 370 -13.93 -15.15 -10.05
C SER A 370 -14.69 -15.88 -11.17
N ASN A 371 -14.89 -17.19 -11.04
CA ASN A 371 -15.51 -18.02 -12.08
C ASN A 371 -17.02 -18.25 -11.89
N LEU A 372 -17.62 -17.70 -10.81
CA LEU A 372 -19.03 -17.92 -10.42
C LEU A 372 -19.43 -19.40 -10.38
N SER A 373 -18.49 -20.28 -10.00
CA SER A 373 -18.67 -21.74 -10.03
C SER A 373 -18.32 -22.38 -8.69
N ILE A 374 -19.34 -23.02 -8.09
CA ILE A 374 -19.17 -23.78 -6.84
C ILE A 374 -18.33 -25.04 -7.09
N LEU A 375 -18.53 -25.70 -8.23
CA LEU A 375 -17.81 -26.93 -8.57
C LEU A 375 -16.30 -26.68 -8.67
N GLN A 376 -15.89 -25.58 -9.30
CA GLN A 376 -14.48 -25.22 -9.41
C GLN A 376 -13.86 -24.96 -8.05
N THR A 377 -14.57 -24.23 -7.17
CA THR A 377 -14.17 -24.01 -5.77
C THR A 377 -13.85 -25.33 -5.05
N VAL A 378 -14.76 -26.30 -5.14
CA VAL A 378 -14.61 -27.59 -4.47
C VAL A 378 -13.41 -28.36 -5.02
N ILE A 379 -13.24 -28.40 -6.35
CA ILE A 379 -12.10 -29.06 -6.99
C ILE A 379 -10.78 -28.41 -6.54
N THR A 380 -10.70 -27.08 -6.61
CA THR A 380 -9.50 -26.32 -6.20
C THR A 380 -9.18 -26.52 -4.73
N TRP A 381 -10.20 -26.62 -3.87
CA TRP A 381 -10.03 -26.85 -2.45
C TRP A 381 -9.49 -28.27 -2.20
N ILE A 382 -10.12 -29.30 -2.76
CA ILE A 382 -9.68 -30.70 -2.62
C ILE A 382 -8.24 -30.87 -3.12
N VAL A 383 -7.92 -30.34 -4.30
CA VAL A 383 -6.57 -30.44 -4.88
C VAL A 383 -5.54 -29.74 -4.00
N GLY A 384 -5.88 -28.56 -3.47
CA GLY A 384 -5.01 -27.84 -2.53
C GLY A 384 -4.81 -28.59 -1.22
N SER A 385 -5.85 -29.15 -0.60
CA SER A 385 -5.73 -29.90 0.66
C SER A 385 -4.94 -31.20 0.47
N ILE A 386 -5.03 -31.86 -0.70
CA ILE A 386 -4.18 -33.01 -1.05
C ILE A 386 -2.71 -32.59 -1.11
N GLU A 387 -2.40 -31.44 -1.72
CA GLU A 387 -1.03 -30.92 -1.73
C GLU A 387 -0.52 -30.62 -0.32
N VAL A 388 -1.32 -29.97 0.52
CA VAL A 388 -0.96 -29.69 1.92
C VAL A 388 -0.61 -30.98 2.65
N TRP A 389 -1.43 -32.02 2.50
CA TRP A 389 -1.15 -33.34 3.05
C TRP A 389 0.15 -33.94 2.52
N ALA A 390 0.40 -33.85 1.21
CA ALA A 390 1.63 -34.34 0.58
C ALA A 390 2.88 -33.59 1.09
N LEU A 391 2.79 -32.27 1.25
CA LEU A 391 3.88 -31.45 1.78
C LEU A 391 4.21 -31.80 3.24
N LEU A 392 3.19 -31.94 4.08
CA LEU A 392 3.34 -32.25 5.50
C LEU A 392 3.90 -33.66 5.72
N LYS A 393 3.48 -34.64 4.91
CA LYS A 393 3.85 -36.05 5.12
C LYS A 393 5.15 -36.45 4.45
N PHE A 394 5.44 -35.93 3.25
CA PHE A 394 6.62 -36.33 2.49
C PHE A 394 7.69 -35.25 2.50
N TYR A 395 7.35 -34.02 2.13
CA TYR A 395 8.36 -33.01 1.85
C TYR A 395 9.02 -32.43 3.11
N PHE A 396 8.24 -31.98 4.09
CA PHE A 396 8.79 -31.37 5.30
C PHE A 396 9.59 -32.33 6.18
N PRO A 397 9.18 -33.60 6.42
CA PRO A 397 9.98 -34.52 7.23
C PRO A 397 11.35 -34.82 6.63
N ILE A 398 11.43 -35.00 5.30
CA ILE A 398 12.69 -35.21 4.59
C ILE A 398 13.62 -33.99 4.77
N ARG A 399 13.06 -32.79 4.65
CA ARG A 399 13.84 -31.56 4.73
C ARG A 399 14.27 -31.21 6.15
N ILE A 400 13.40 -31.44 7.14
CA ILE A 400 13.71 -31.28 8.57
C ILE A 400 14.83 -32.26 8.97
N LYS A 401 14.76 -33.52 8.50
CA LYS A 401 15.83 -34.50 8.76
C LYS A 401 17.19 -34.05 8.23
N LYS A 402 17.21 -33.40 7.05
CA LYS A 402 18.43 -32.84 6.45
C LYS A 402 18.97 -31.59 7.18
N MET A 403 18.13 -30.87 7.91
CA MET A 403 18.54 -29.69 8.69
C MET A 403 19.11 -30.07 10.06
N ASN A 404 18.73 -31.23 10.59
CA ASN A 404 19.21 -31.74 11.88
C ASN A 404 20.40 -32.71 11.76
N SER A 405 20.75 -33.12 10.53
CA SER A 405 21.96 -33.89 10.19
C SER A 405 23.10 -32.95 9.84
#